data_AF-A0AB38Q0S3-F1
#
_entry.id   AF-A0AB38Q0S3-F1
#
_cell.length_a   1.000
_cell.length_b   1.000
_cell.length_c   1.000
_cell.angle_alpha   90.00
_cell.angle_beta   90.00
_cell.angle_gamma   90.00
#
_symmetry.space_group_name_H-M   'P 1'
#
loop_
_entity.id
_entity.type
_entity.pdbx_description
1 polymer ?
#
loop_
_entity_poly.entity_id
_entity_poly.type
_entity_poly.pdbx_seq_one_letter_code
_entity_poly.pdbx_strand_id
1 'polypeptide(L)'
;MFVSIFLSSCVNEISIGIPHTYNGHYRSRNYILNNDNFLFIRVFEGGLTIYFADENEVNIQGLGYTSISGFNVTGYSENMYAFETANMSGIVTFNGDKYSTITFSKFTSAPFSISKAVLDKINSF
;
A
#
# COMPACT_ATOMS: atom_id res chain seq x y z
N MET A 1 4.10 31.36 12.20
CA MET A 1 4.34 31.60 10.76
C MET A 1 3.25 30.85 10.00
N PHE A 2 2.26 31.57 9.47
CA PHE A 2 1.19 30.97 8.66
C PHE A 2 1.66 30.97 7.20
N VAL A 3 1.74 29.79 6.59
CA VAL A 3 2.02 29.65 5.16
C VAL A 3 0.69 29.34 4.48
N SER A 4 0.12 30.34 3.81
CA SER A 4 -1.05 30.16 2.93
C SER A 4 -0.56 29.95 1.51
N ILE A 5 -0.75 28.76 0.96
CA ILE A 5 -0.41 28.43 -0.43
C ILE A 5 -1.68 28.59 -1.26
N PHE A 6 -1.72 29.63 -2.10
CA PHE A 6 -2.74 29.78 -3.13
C PHE A 6 -2.25 29.10 -4.41
N LEU A 7 -2.77 27.92 -4.71
CA LEU A 7 -2.55 27.24 -5.99
C LEU A 7 -3.56 27.76 -7.01
N SER A 8 -3.19 28.83 -7.70
CA SER A 8 -3.88 29.25 -8.92
C SER A 8 -3.20 28.62 -10.13
N SER A 9 -4.01 28.20 -11.09
CA SER A 9 -3.71 27.52 -12.35
C SER A 9 -3.85 26.00 -12.31
N CYS A 10 -4.57 25.53 -13.33
CA CYS A 10 -4.90 24.17 -13.66
C CYS A 10 -3.60 23.36 -13.84
N VAL A 11 -3.17 22.66 -12.79
CA VAL A 11 -2.05 21.72 -12.84
C VAL A 11 -2.57 20.39 -12.34
N ASN A 12 -2.49 19.39 -13.22
CA ASN A 12 -2.86 18.00 -13.01
C ASN A 12 -2.27 17.48 -11.68
N GLU A 13 -3.14 16.89 -10.86
CA GLU A 13 -2.86 16.06 -9.68
C GLU A 13 -1.50 16.31 -9.00
N ILE A 14 -1.49 17.16 -7.98
CA ILE A 14 -0.38 17.21 -7.02
C ILE A 14 -0.39 15.86 -6.28
N SER A 15 0.42 14.92 -6.75
CA SER A 15 0.62 13.63 -6.10
C SER A 15 1.48 13.85 -4.85
N ILE A 16 0.81 14.07 -3.71
CA ILE A 16 1.47 14.04 -2.40
C ILE A 16 1.65 12.58 -2.04
N GLY A 17 2.86 12.06 -2.22
CA GLY A 17 3.21 10.69 -1.85
C GLY A 17 3.10 10.46 -0.33
N ILE A 18 3.25 9.20 0.10
CA ILE A 18 3.12 8.85 1.52
C ILE A 18 4.24 9.53 2.34
N PRO A 19 3.91 10.25 3.42
CA PRO A 19 4.90 10.91 4.27
C PRO A 19 5.72 9.90 5.07
N HIS A 20 6.96 10.27 5.41
CA HIS A 20 7.91 9.44 6.14
C HIS A 20 7.39 8.92 7.50
N THR A 21 6.39 9.57 8.10
CA THR A 21 5.73 9.14 9.34
C THR A 21 5.20 7.71 9.26
N TYR A 22 4.80 7.26 8.07
CA TYR A 22 4.28 5.91 7.86
C TYR A 22 5.34 4.91 7.36
N ASN A 23 6.62 5.28 7.34
CA ASN A 23 7.68 4.39 6.89
C ASN A 23 7.71 3.11 7.74
N GLY A 24 7.86 1.97 7.07
CA GLY A 24 7.99 0.67 7.71
C GLY A 24 7.30 -0.44 6.94
N HIS A 25 7.27 -1.60 7.57
CA HIS A 25 6.61 -2.78 7.03
C HIS A 25 5.29 -3.00 7.77
N TYR A 26 4.28 -3.40 7.02
CA TYR A 26 2.98 -3.77 7.56
C TYR A 26 2.58 -5.13 7.01
N ARG A 27 2.00 -5.98 7.86
CA ARG A 27 1.58 -7.34 7.52
C ARG A 27 0.10 -7.52 7.87
N SER A 28 -0.65 -8.20 7.00
CA SER A 28 -2.04 -8.54 7.28
C SER A 28 -2.18 -9.35 8.57
N ARG A 29 -3.29 -9.14 9.28
CA ARG A 29 -3.61 -9.91 10.50
C ARG A 29 -3.89 -11.37 10.22
N ASN A 30 -4.50 -11.63 9.07
CA ASN A 30 -4.92 -12.95 8.65
C ASN A 30 -4.13 -13.35 7.41
N TYR A 31 -4.00 -14.66 7.22
CA TYR A 31 -3.64 -15.24 5.94
C TYR A 31 -4.62 -14.77 4.86
N ILE A 32 -4.06 -14.37 3.73
CA ILE A 32 -4.81 -13.89 2.58
C ILE A 32 -4.80 -14.95 1.47
N LEU A 33 -3.70 -15.69 1.31
CA LEU A 33 -3.57 -16.72 0.29
C LEU A 33 -3.32 -18.09 0.89
N ASN A 34 -4.02 -19.08 0.34
CA ASN A 34 -3.82 -20.51 0.58
C ASN A 34 -3.75 -20.91 2.07
N ASN A 35 -4.28 -20.08 2.97
CA ASN A 35 -4.15 -20.18 4.43
C ASN A 35 -2.70 -20.12 4.98
N ASP A 36 -1.71 -19.80 4.15
CA ASP A 36 -0.29 -19.86 4.54
C ASP A 36 0.47 -18.56 4.27
N ASN A 37 -0.13 -17.59 3.55
CA ASN A 37 0.58 -16.38 3.15
C ASN A 37 -0.15 -15.10 3.56
N PHE A 38 0.63 -14.16 4.09
CA PHE A 38 0.19 -12.84 4.45
C PHE A 38 0.38 -11.85 3.30
N LEU A 39 -0.43 -10.80 3.32
CA LEU A 39 -0.20 -9.60 2.51
C LEU A 39 0.72 -8.67 3.28
N PHE A 40 1.78 -8.20 2.63
CA PHE A 40 2.69 -7.22 3.15
C PHE A 40 2.63 -5.93 2.32
N ILE A 41 2.80 -4.81 3.00
CA ILE A 41 3.20 -3.55 2.36
C ILE A 41 4.47 -3.02 3.01
N ARG A 42 5.41 -2.58 2.17
CA ARG A 42 6.57 -1.80 2.59
C ARG A 42 6.34 -0.36 2.18
N VAL A 43 6.25 0.52 3.15
CA VAL A 43 6.04 1.95 2.95
C VAL A 43 7.38 2.65 3.03
N PHE A 44 7.65 3.48 2.04
CA PHE A 44 8.80 4.37 1.98
C PHE A 44 8.32 5.76 1.58
N GLU A 45 9.15 6.77 1.80
CA GLU A 45 8.77 8.14 1.47
C GLU A 45 8.41 8.26 -0.02
N GLY A 46 7.19 8.72 -0.29
CA GLY A 46 6.69 8.88 -1.64
C GLY A 46 5.99 7.66 -2.26
N GLY A 47 6.02 6.47 -1.62
CA GLY A 47 5.46 5.26 -2.25
C GLY A 47 5.28 4.05 -1.35
N LEU A 48 4.83 2.96 -1.95
CA LEU A 48 4.70 1.66 -1.26
C LEU A 48 4.99 0.49 -2.19
N THR A 49 5.48 -0.61 -1.64
CA THR A 49 5.55 -1.92 -2.32
C THR A 49 4.52 -2.86 -1.72
N ILE A 50 3.82 -3.64 -2.54
CA ILE A 50 2.88 -4.68 -2.09
C ILE A 50 3.46 -6.05 -2.46
N TYR A 51 3.44 -7.01 -1.54
CA TYR A 51 3.91 -8.38 -1.80
C TYR A 51 3.23 -9.41 -0.90
N PHE A 52 3.40 -10.69 -1.20
CA PHE A 52 2.94 -11.81 -0.38
C PHE A 52 4.12 -12.66 0.07
N ALA A 53 4.13 -13.03 1.34
CA ALA A 53 5.13 -13.91 1.93
C ALA A 53 4.50 -14.78 3.02
N ASP A 54 5.18 -15.85 3.41
CA ASP A 54 4.81 -16.70 4.55
C ASP A 54 5.20 -16.06 5.90
N GLU A 55 5.03 -16.80 7.00
CA GLU A 55 5.43 -16.36 8.35
C GLU A 55 6.93 -16.06 8.48
N ASN A 56 7.77 -16.66 7.62
CA ASN A 56 9.22 -16.50 7.63
C ASN A 56 9.69 -15.40 6.66
N GLU A 57 8.77 -14.59 6.13
CA GLU A 57 9.03 -13.54 5.15
C GLU A 57 9.65 -14.06 3.84
N VAL A 58 9.45 -15.36 3.54
CA VAL A 58 9.90 -15.95 2.27
C VAL A 58 8.91 -15.57 1.18
N ASN A 59 9.37 -14.72 0.27
CA ASN A 59 8.58 -14.25 -0.88
C ASN A 59 8.17 -15.41 -1.78
N ILE A 60 6.89 -15.46 -2.14
CA ILE A 60 6.40 -16.43 -3.12
C ILE A 60 6.74 -15.91 -4.52
N GLN A 61 7.53 -16.67 -5.27
CA GLN A 61 7.68 -16.48 -6.71
C GLN A 61 6.68 -17.35 -7.47
N GLY A 62 6.14 -16.86 -8.60
CA GLY A 62 5.40 -17.71 -9.55
C GLY A 62 3.88 -17.54 -9.61
N LEU A 63 3.26 -16.60 -8.89
CA LEU A 63 1.82 -16.33 -9.00
C LEU A 63 1.46 -15.23 -10.03
N GLY A 64 2.35 -14.91 -10.97
CA GLY A 64 2.16 -13.80 -11.91
C GLY A 64 2.28 -12.40 -11.29
N TYR A 65 2.66 -12.30 -10.02
CA TYR A 65 2.96 -11.04 -9.33
C TYR A 65 4.38 -10.59 -9.65
N THR A 66 4.52 -9.75 -10.66
CA THR A 66 5.66 -8.84 -10.80
C THR A 66 5.25 -7.54 -10.08
N SER A 67 5.51 -7.37 -8.78
CA SER A 67 6.79 -6.98 -8.16
C SER A 67 6.43 -6.53 -6.72
N ILE A 68 7.22 -6.59 -5.63
CA ILE A 68 8.61 -6.19 -5.36
C ILE A 68 9.09 -4.93 -6.11
N SER A 69 8.20 -4.01 -6.45
CA SER A 69 8.60 -2.67 -6.87
C SER A 69 7.68 -1.63 -6.24
N GLY A 70 8.23 -0.45 -6.03
CA GLY A 70 7.52 0.67 -5.43
C GLY A 70 6.51 1.26 -6.41
N PHE A 71 5.29 1.46 -5.95
CA PHE A 71 4.26 2.23 -6.65
C PHE A 71 4.29 3.66 -6.16
N ASN A 72 4.23 4.60 -7.11
CA ASN A 72 3.87 5.98 -6.78
C ASN A 72 2.41 6.00 -6.33
N VAL A 73 2.13 6.77 -5.29
CA VAL A 73 0.83 6.85 -4.65
C VAL A 73 0.36 8.28 -4.63
N THR A 74 -0.92 8.48 -4.93
CA THR A 74 -1.52 9.81 -4.95
C THR A 74 -2.33 10.00 -3.68
N GLY A 75 -2.06 11.08 -2.95
CA GLY A 75 -2.87 11.48 -1.81
C GLY A 75 -4.34 11.66 -2.21
N TYR A 76 -5.21 10.90 -1.56
CA TYR A 76 -6.66 10.93 -1.75
C TYR A 76 -7.36 11.73 -0.65
N SER A 77 -6.90 11.59 0.60
CA SER A 77 -7.31 12.39 1.76
C SER A 77 -6.21 12.34 2.85
N GLU A 78 -6.39 13.01 4.00
CA GLU A 78 -5.37 13.20 5.05
C GLU A 78 -4.50 11.96 5.35
N ASN A 79 -5.09 10.76 5.42
CA ASN A 79 -4.37 9.51 5.67
C ASN A 79 -4.65 8.43 4.61
N MET A 80 -5.24 8.81 3.47
CA MET A 80 -5.66 7.89 2.42
C MET A 80 -4.84 8.13 1.16
N TYR A 81 -4.28 7.07 0.60
CA TYR A 81 -3.44 7.12 -0.59
C TYR A 81 -3.92 6.10 -1.60
N ALA A 82 -4.17 6.55 -2.81
CA ALA A 82 -4.51 5.69 -3.92
C ALA A 82 -3.24 5.16 -4.59
N PHE A 83 -3.26 3.90 -4.97
CA PHE A 83 -2.25 3.29 -5.85
C PHE A 83 -2.95 2.79 -7.10
N GLU A 84 -2.31 2.96 -8.25
CA GLU A 84 -2.84 2.48 -9.52
C GLU A 84 -1.72 2.00 -10.44
N THR A 85 -1.96 0.84 -11.05
CA THR A 85 -1.12 0.18 -12.05
C THR A 85 -2.02 -0.39 -13.13
N ALA A 86 -1.43 -0.93 -14.20
CA ALA A 86 -2.20 -1.60 -15.25
C ALA A 86 -3.13 -2.72 -14.71
N ASN A 87 -2.72 -3.45 -13.68
CA ASN A 87 -3.39 -4.68 -13.21
C ASN A 87 -4.01 -4.57 -11.82
N MET A 88 -3.72 -3.48 -11.09
CA MET A 88 -4.06 -3.35 -9.68
C MET A 88 -4.31 -1.88 -9.35
N SER A 89 -5.41 -1.58 -8.68
CA SER A 89 -5.66 -0.27 -8.08
C SER A 89 -6.42 -0.41 -6.77
N GLY A 90 -6.26 0.57 -5.89
CA GLY A 90 -6.88 0.55 -4.58
C GLY A 90 -6.50 1.74 -3.72
N ILE A 91 -6.89 1.65 -2.46
CA ILE A 91 -6.65 2.67 -1.45
C ILE A 91 -5.98 2.02 -0.25
N VAL A 92 -4.88 2.61 0.22
CA VAL A 92 -4.34 2.38 1.55
C VAL A 92 -4.75 3.52 2.48
N THR A 93 -5.15 3.19 3.70
CA THR A 93 -5.53 4.15 4.73
C THR A 93 -4.72 3.88 5.99
N PHE A 94 -3.96 4.87 6.45
CA PHE A 94 -3.16 4.76 7.66
C PHE A 94 -3.95 5.22 8.88
N ASN A 95 -3.95 4.39 9.93
CA ASN A 95 -4.58 4.70 11.21
C ASN A 95 -3.49 5.02 12.24
N GLY A 96 -2.90 6.20 12.08
CA GLY A 96 -1.66 6.57 12.77
C GLY A 96 -0.49 5.66 12.36
N ASP A 97 0.51 5.55 13.23
CA ASP A 97 1.71 4.74 12.97
C ASP A 97 1.63 3.29 13.47
N LYS A 98 0.41 2.75 13.62
CA LYS A 98 0.19 1.43 14.22
C LYS A 98 -0.28 0.38 13.24
N TYR A 99 -1.22 0.75 12.37
CA TYR A 99 -1.81 -0.18 11.42
C TYR A 99 -2.38 0.58 10.22
N SER A 100 -2.53 -0.14 9.11
CA SER A 100 -3.16 0.35 7.90
C SER A 100 -4.32 -0.55 7.49
N THR A 101 -5.17 -0.02 6.62
CA THR A 101 -6.21 -0.77 5.93
C THR A 101 -5.98 -0.62 4.44
N ILE A 102 -5.99 -1.71 3.69
CA ILE A 102 -5.89 -1.68 2.24
C ILE A 102 -7.16 -2.27 1.61
N THR A 103 -7.66 -1.62 0.57
CA THR A 103 -8.83 -2.04 -0.21
C THR A 103 -8.40 -2.06 -1.67
N PHE A 104 -8.66 -3.16 -2.38
CA PHE A 104 -8.39 -3.25 -3.82
C PHE A 104 -9.69 -3.00 -4.60
N SER A 105 -9.66 -2.01 -5.49
CA SER A 105 -10.77 -1.68 -6.40
C SER A 105 -10.64 -2.40 -7.73
N LYS A 106 -9.40 -2.64 -8.19
CA LYS A 106 -9.07 -3.44 -9.35
C LYS A 106 -7.96 -4.42 -8.96
N PHE A 107 -8.14 -5.69 -9.31
CA PHE A 107 -7.10 -6.69 -9.15
C PHE A 107 -7.30 -7.81 -10.18
N THR A 108 -6.94 -7.51 -11.43
CA THR A 108 -7.47 -8.22 -12.60
C THR A 108 -6.66 -9.41 -13.08
N SER A 109 -5.45 -9.61 -12.55
CA SER A 109 -4.55 -10.71 -12.96
C SER A 109 -4.41 -11.82 -11.91
N ALA A 110 -5.21 -11.80 -10.85
CA ALA A 110 -5.06 -12.68 -9.70
C ALA A 110 -6.12 -13.79 -9.64
N PRO A 111 -5.76 -15.02 -9.24
CA PRO A 111 -6.71 -16.11 -9.04
C PRO A 111 -7.52 -15.98 -7.73
N PHE A 112 -7.46 -14.83 -7.05
CA PHE A 112 -8.13 -14.56 -5.78
C PHE A 112 -8.56 -13.09 -5.68
N SER A 113 -9.47 -12.79 -4.76
CA SER A 113 -9.93 -11.43 -4.47
C SER A 113 -9.54 -11.00 -3.06
N ILE A 114 -9.17 -9.73 -2.93
CA ILE A 114 -8.97 -9.08 -1.63
C ILE A 114 -9.87 -7.86 -1.60
N SER A 115 -10.99 -7.96 -0.90
CA SER A 115 -11.88 -6.80 -0.73
C SER A 115 -11.27 -5.79 0.24
N LYS A 116 -10.77 -6.26 1.39
CA LYS A 116 -10.17 -5.44 2.43
C LYS A 116 -9.22 -6.27 3.28
N ALA A 117 -8.07 -5.72 3.63
CA ALA A 117 -7.18 -6.29 4.65
C ALA A 117 -6.77 -5.23 5.66
N VAL A 118 -6.64 -5.64 6.92
CA VAL A 118 -6.05 -4.83 8.00
C VAL A 118 -4.64 -5.33 8.22
N LEU A 119 -3.67 -4.40 8.18
CA LEU A 119 -2.26 -4.70 8.29
C LEU A 119 -1.66 -3.99 9.50
N ASP A 120 -1.07 -4.74 10.42
CA ASP A 120 -0.38 -4.17 11.57
C ASP A 120 1.05 -3.81 11.17
N LYS A 121 1.56 -2.68 11.68
CA LYS A 121 2.96 -2.30 11.53
C LYS A 121 3.82 -3.31 12.28
N ILE A 122 4.83 -3.86 11.61
CA ILE A 122 5.73 -4.84 12.18
C ILE A 122 7.14 -4.26 12.30
N ASN A 123 7.85 -4.68 13.33
CA ASN A 123 9.26 -4.42 13.49
C ASN A 123 10.04 -5.47 12.68
N SER A 124 9.90 -5.48 11.35
CA SER A 124 10.78 -6.29 10.51
C SER A 124 12.04 -5.50 10.14
N PHE A 125 13.18 -6.20 10.18
CA PHE A 125 14.54 -5.69 10.08
C PHE A 125 15.01 -5.51 8.64
#